data_AF-A0A933JHD0-F1
#
_entry.id   AF-A0A933JHD0-F1
#
_cell.length_a   1.000
_cell.length_b   1.000
_cell.length_c   1.000
_cell.angle_alpha   90.00
_cell.angle_beta   90.00
_cell.angle_gamma   90.00
#
_symmetry.space_group_name_H-M   'P 1'
#
loop_
_entity.id
_entity.type
_entity.pdbx_description
1 polymer ?
#
loop_
_entity_poly.entity_id
_entity_poly.type
_entity_poly.pdbx_seq_one_letter_code
_entity_poly.pdbx_strand_id
1 'polypeptide(L)'
;MAIQLKPDPLTGLEAYDASDLLAKGNEFFDAKSFDVAIAVYTRLEATFPDSDLVPSALYNIGLCYENLVEAEKALDAFKRLVEQHPSASNVRDAQYRMTLSLGKLQRWQDVADTFWAIRQRTDLTAMDELEARVGSGIAAFNLSDLATAEKEFLGAITFYEKRPKDEYLPASYWVGQARFHLGEIYARQFEELALVAAATEPEAWRDELAKKLEEKCEQLLRAQNNLIRAIRAGHAGWATAAGYRIGSLYERLYDEMMSVPPPPGLGEEVVAFYRDELTSKLGVLVSKAIQIYEQSLQMAGRVGEDNGWVERTEKALERMRALALASIKDRQT
;
A
#
# COMPACT_ATOMS: atom_id res chain seq x y z
N MET A 1 -4.12 41.38 21.34
CA MET A 1 -4.15 40.99 19.92
C MET A 1 -3.42 42.08 19.13
N ALA A 2 -2.31 41.73 18.48
CA ALA A 2 -1.57 42.69 17.66
C ALA A 2 -2.32 42.88 16.34
N ILE A 3 -2.50 44.14 15.90
CA ILE A 3 -3.21 44.49 14.66
C ILE A 3 -2.25 45.30 13.79
N GLN A 4 -2.15 44.95 12.51
CA GLN A 4 -1.50 45.74 11.48
C GLN A 4 -2.50 46.73 10.87
N LEU A 5 -2.08 47.99 10.76
CA LEU A 5 -2.90 49.10 10.23
C LEU A 5 -2.48 49.52 8.83
N LYS A 6 -1.53 48.80 8.21
CA LYS A 6 -1.11 49.03 6.82
C LYS A 6 -1.85 48.03 5.93
N PRO A 7 -2.37 48.46 4.77
CA PRO A 7 -3.04 47.56 3.85
C PRO A 7 -2.13 46.43 3.40
N ASP A 8 -2.66 45.22 3.36
CA ASP A 8 -1.98 44.04 2.85
C ASP A 8 -2.30 43.85 1.36
N PRO A 9 -1.34 44.04 0.44
CA PRO A 9 -1.60 43.95 -0.99
C PRO A 9 -1.93 42.52 -1.46
N LEU A 10 -1.57 41.51 -0.67
CA LEU A 10 -1.81 40.10 -1.00
C LEU A 10 -3.26 39.68 -0.70
N THR A 11 -3.81 40.12 0.44
CA THR A 11 -5.15 39.77 0.89
C THR A 11 -6.20 40.85 0.64
N GLY A 12 -5.77 42.08 0.35
CA GLY A 12 -6.65 43.26 0.21
C GLY A 12 -7.21 43.79 1.54
N LEU A 13 -6.67 43.34 2.68
CA LEU A 13 -7.11 43.77 4.01
C LEU A 13 -6.51 45.14 4.35
N GLU A 14 -7.34 46.13 4.69
CA GLU A 14 -6.88 47.48 5.08
C GLU A 14 -6.22 47.51 6.46
N ALA A 15 -6.74 46.70 7.38
CA ALA A 15 -6.16 46.40 8.68
C ALA A 15 -6.45 44.93 9.00
N TYR A 16 -5.51 44.26 9.66
CA TYR A 16 -5.59 42.81 9.87
C TYR A 16 -4.83 42.35 11.11
N ASP A 17 -5.28 41.24 11.69
CA ASP A 17 -4.55 40.47 12.69
C ASP A 17 -4.16 39.07 12.17
N ALA A 18 -3.67 38.20 13.06
CA ALA A 18 -3.33 36.82 12.70
C ALA A 18 -4.54 35.97 12.30
N SER A 19 -5.71 36.22 12.89
CA SER A 19 -6.96 35.50 12.57
C SER A 19 -7.44 35.87 11.17
N ASP A 20 -7.36 37.15 10.79
CA ASP A 20 -7.73 37.60 9.45
C ASP A 20 -6.85 36.96 8.37
N LEU A 21 -5.52 36.91 8.61
CA LEU A 21 -4.59 36.25 7.69
C LEU A 21 -4.84 34.73 7.62
N LEU A 22 -5.13 34.08 8.75
CA LEU A 22 -5.45 32.66 8.74
C LEU A 22 -6.72 32.37 7.94
N ALA A 23 -7.77 33.18 8.13
CA ALA A 23 -9.02 33.07 7.40
C ALA A 23 -8.82 33.27 5.90
N LYS A 24 -8.02 34.27 5.49
CA LYS A 24 -7.69 34.48 4.08
C LYS A 24 -6.85 33.36 3.49
N GLY A 25 -5.89 32.83 4.24
CA GLY A 25 -5.13 31.66 3.82
C GLY A 25 -6.04 30.44 3.58
N ASN A 26 -7.00 30.22 4.47
CA ASN A 26 -7.99 29.14 4.34
C ASN A 26 -8.89 29.35 3.11
N GLU A 27 -9.33 30.57 2.84
CA GLU A 27 -10.11 30.90 1.63
C GLU A 27 -9.34 30.57 0.35
N PHE A 28 -8.05 30.95 0.27
CA PHE A 28 -7.22 30.60 -0.89
C PHE A 28 -6.94 29.09 -0.97
N PHE A 29 -6.80 28.41 0.17
CA PHE A 29 -6.66 26.96 0.22
C PHE A 29 -7.90 26.25 -0.34
N ASP A 30 -9.09 26.65 0.10
CA ASP A 30 -10.37 26.11 -0.37
C ASP A 30 -10.58 26.39 -1.87
N ALA A 31 -10.11 27.55 -2.34
CA ALA A 31 -10.05 27.91 -3.76
C ALA A 31 -8.93 27.18 -4.54
N LYS A 32 -8.19 26.26 -3.90
CA LYS A 32 -7.04 25.51 -4.47
C LYS A 32 -5.91 26.39 -5.00
N SER A 33 -5.88 27.64 -4.57
CA SER A 33 -4.83 28.62 -4.89
C SER A 33 -3.67 28.45 -3.90
N PHE A 34 -3.05 27.27 -3.92
CA PHE A 34 -2.11 26.82 -2.88
C PHE A 34 -0.89 27.74 -2.75
N ASP A 35 -0.32 28.24 -3.84
CA ASP A 35 0.82 29.17 -3.79
C ASP A 35 0.46 30.48 -3.07
N VAL A 36 -0.75 31.00 -3.31
CA VAL A 36 -1.25 32.21 -2.67
C VAL A 36 -1.54 31.94 -1.19
N ALA A 37 -2.18 30.80 -0.88
CA ALA A 37 -2.43 30.38 0.50
C ALA A 37 -1.11 30.28 1.29
N ILE A 38 -0.08 29.64 0.74
CA ILE A 38 1.27 29.57 1.34
C ILE A 38 1.81 30.97 1.62
N ALA A 39 1.72 31.90 0.67
CA ALA A 39 2.20 33.27 0.85
C ALA A 39 1.47 34.00 1.99
N VAL A 40 0.15 33.78 2.13
CA VAL A 40 -0.65 34.37 3.21
C VAL A 40 -0.30 33.76 4.58
N TYR A 41 -0.19 32.43 4.67
CA TYR A 41 0.22 31.76 5.91
C TYR A 41 1.64 32.13 6.34
N THR A 42 2.56 32.24 5.39
CA THR A 42 3.95 32.68 5.65
C THR A 42 3.97 34.13 6.16
N ARG A 43 3.05 34.97 5.66
CA ARG A 43 2.88 36.34 6.17
C ARG A 43 2.35 36.36 7.60
N LEU A 44 1.44 35.45 7.96
CA LEU A 44 0.96 35.30 9.34
C LEU A 44 2.13 35.01 10.28
N GLU A 45 2.95 34.02 9.94
CA GLU A 45 4.13 33.67 10.73
C GLU A 45 5.12 34.84 10.86
N ALA A 46 5.44 35.51 9.76
CA ALA A 46 6.41 36.60 9.76
C ALA A 46 5.91 37.85 10.51
N THR A 47 4.60 38.12 10.48
CA THR A 47 4.01 39.34 11.05
C THR A 47 3.59 39.15 12.50
N PHE A 48 3.17 37.94 12.86
CA PHE A 48 2.65 37.58 14.18
C PHE A 48 3.32 36.30 14.72
N PRO A 49 4.66 36.29 14.90
CA PRO A 49 5.41 35.08 15.25
C PRO A 49 5.01 34.47 16.60
N ASP A 50 4.51 35.29 17.54
CA ASP A 50 4.05 34.86 18.86
C ASP A 50 2.56 34.48 18.90
N SER A 51 1.88 34.43 17.74
CA SER A 51 0.47 34.08 17.69
C SER A 51 0.25 32.59 17.90
N ASP A 52 -0.76 32.23 18.70
CA ASP A 52 -1.26 30.86 18.85
C ASP A 52 -1.77 30.24 17.54
N LEU A 53 -1.89 31.02 16.47
CA LEU A 53 -2.29 30.58 15.13
C LEU A 53 -1.12 30.20 14.22
N VAL A 54 0.13 30.49 14.60
CA VAL A 54 1.33 30.08 13.84
C VAL A 54 1.38 28.56 13.62
N PRO A 55 1.10 27.70 14.62
CA PRO A 55 1.06 26.25 14.40
C PRO A 55 0.06 25.83 13.32
N SER A 56 -1.12 26.46 13.29
CA SER A 56 -2.14 26.20 12.27
C SER A 56 -1.70 26.66 10.88
N ALA A 57 -1.02 27.81 10.80
CA ALA A 57 -0.45 28.31 9.55
C ALA A 57 0.64 27.37 8.99
N LEU A 58 1.59 26.92 9.83
CA LEU A 58 2.64 25.96 9.44
C LEU A 58 2.04 24.63 8.97
N TYR A 59 1.04 24.12 9.70
CA TYR A 59 0.31 22.92 9.30
C TYR A 59 -0.32 23.09 7.91
N ASN A 60 -1.03 24.20 7.68
CA ASN A 60 -1.70 24.46 6.40
C ASN A 60 -0.70 24.71 5.26
N ILE A 61 0.47 25.30 5.52
CA ILE A 61 1.57 25.38 4.54
C ILE A 61 1.99 23.96 4.10
N GLY A 62 2.17 23.05 5.06
CA GLY A 62 2.46 21.65 4.76
C GLY A 62 1.39 21.01 3.87
N LEU A 63 0.10 21.21 4.18
CA LEU A 63 -1.01 20.73 3.36
C LEU A 63 -1.01 21.32 1.94
N CYS A 64 -0.67 22.61 1.80
CA CYS A 64 -0.54 23.24 0.49
C CYS A 64 0.55 22.55 -0.34
N TYR A 65 1.72 22.32 0.24
CA TYR A 65 2.82 21.62 -0.44
C TYR A 65 2.48 20.17 -0.77
N GLU A 66 1.71 19.47 0.07
CA GLU A 66 1.22 18.13 -0.28
C GLU A 66 0.32 18.14 -1.51
N ASN A 67 -0.58 19.14 -1.63
CA ASN A 67 -1.45 19.31 -2.81
C ASN A 67 -0.66 19.71 -4.07
N LEU A 68 0.45 20.43 -3.90
CA LEU A 68 1.39 20.75 -4.97
C LEU A 68 2.37 19.60 -5.29
N VAL A 69 2.27 18.47 -4.58
CA VAL A 69 3.14 17.28 -4.74
C VAL A 69 4.62 17.60 -4.42
N GLU A 70 4.85 18.62 -3.60
CA GLU A 70 6.17 19.11 -3.19
C GLU A 70 6.58 18.48 -1.84
N ALA A 71 6.89 17.17 -1.87
CA ALA A 71 7.05 16.37 -0.65
C ALA A 71 8.16 16.88 0.29
N GLU A 72 9.29 17.39 -0.23
CA GLU A 72 10.38 17.93 0.60
C GLU A 72 9.94 19.22 1.33
N LYS A 73 9.19 20.10 0.67
CA LYS A 73 8.69 21.34 1.26
C LYS A 73 7.58 21.08 2.27
N ALA A 74 6.71 20.11 1.99
CA ALA A 74 5.69 19.64 2.93
C ALA A 74 6.36 19.10 4.22
N LEU A 75 7.36 18.24 4.06
CA LEU A 75 8.15 17.71 5.17
C LEU A 75 8.78 18.82 6.02
N ASP A 76 9.39 19.84 5.39
CA ASP A 76 9.99 20.97 6.11
C ASP A 76 8.95 21.73 6.95
N ALA A 77 7.79 22.05 6.37
CA ALA A 77 6.72 22.77 7.08
C ALA A 77 6.19 21.98 8.29
N PHE A 78 5.91 20.68 8.12
CA PHE A 78 5.46 19.84 9.23
C PHE A 78 6.55 19.62 10.28
N LYS A 79 7.81 19.47 9.86
CA LYS A 79 8.94 19.33 10.78
C LYS A 79 9.09 20.59 11.64
N ARG A 80 9.02 21.78 11.04
CA ARG A 80 9.04 23.06 11.78
C ARG A 80 7.92 23.13 12.81
N LEU A 81 6.70 22.74 12.45
CA LEU A 81 5.59 22.66 13.39
C LEU A 81 5.89 21.74 14.58
N VAL A 82 6.38 20.52 14.32
CA VAL A 82 6.68 19.53 15.37
C VAL A 82 7.83 19.98 16.28
N GLU A 83 8.87 20.59 15.72
CA GLU A 83 10.06 21.04 16.47
C GLU A 83 9.82 22.33 17.27
N GLN A 84 9.10 23.29 16.68
CA GLN A 84 8.92 24.62 17.27
C GLN A 84 7.66 24.72 18.15
N HIS A 85 6.64 23.91 17.88
CA HIS A 85 5.38 23.93 18.62
C HIS A 85 4.92 22.53 19.05
N PRO A 86 5.73 21.77 19.82
CA PRO A 86 5.49 20.35 20.10
C PRO A 86 4.20 20.04 20.88
N SER A 87 3.58 21.05 21.51
CA SER A 87 2.32 20.93 22.24
C SER A 87 1.08 21.37 21.45
N ALA A 88 1.23 21.81 20.20
CA ALA A 88 0.10 22.25 19.38
C ALA A 88 -0.80 21.07 18.99
N SER A 89 -2.10 21.33 18.83
CA SER A 89 -3.11 20.30 18.51
C SER A 89 -2.81 19.52 17.23
N ASN A 90 -2.16 20.16 16.26
CA ASN A 90 -1.91 19.60 14.94
C ASN A 90 -0.62 18.76 14.88
N VAL A 91 0.17 18.69 15.97
CA VAL A 91 1.47 18.00 15.98
C VAL A 91 1.36 16.52 15.65
N ARG A 92 0.33 15.82 16.17
CA ARG A 92 0.15 14.39 15.91
C ARG A 92 -0.12 14.13 14.42
N ASP A 93 -1.03 14.90 13.84
CA ASP A 93 -1.34 14.77 12.41
C ASP A 93 -0.16 15.21 11.52
N ALA A 94 0.56 16.26 11.92
CA ALA A 94 1.79 16.68 11.25
C ALA A 94 2.86 15.58 11.27
N GLN A 95 3.08 14.91 12.40
CA GLN A 95 3.99 13.77 12.49
C GLN A 95 3.59 12.65 11.52
N TYR A 96 2.30 12.32 11.44
CA TYR A 96 1.82 11.35 10.46
C TYR A 96 2.11 11.81 9.02
N ARG A 97 1.78 13.05 8.66
CA ARG A 97 2.05 13.60 7.32
C ARG A 97 3.53 13.68 6.97
N MET A 98 4.40 13.89 7.95
CA MET A 98 5.84 13.74 7.76
C MET A 98 6.19 12.33 7.29
N THR A 99 5.62 11.28 7.88
CA THR A 99 5.86 9.89 7.44
C THR A 99 5.40 9.64 6.00
N LEU A 100 4.26 10.22 5.59
CA LEU A 100 3.77 10.14 4.22
C LEU A 100 4.71 10.86 3.24
N SER A 101 5.20 12.04 3.62
CA SER A 101 6.16 12.82 2.83
C SER A 101 7.50 12.10 2.69
N LEU A 102 8.03 11.55 3.79
CA LEU A 102 9.24 10.73 3.80
C LEU A 102 9.09 9.47 2.92
N GLY A 103 7.93 8.82 2.98
CA GLY A 103 7.62 7.68 2.11
C GLY A 103 7.61 8.05 0.62
N LYS A 104 7.03 9.19 0.25
CA LYS A 104 7.09 9.72 -1.14
C LYS A 104 8.52 9.99 -1.60
N LEU A 105 9.38 10.43 -0.68
CA LEU A 105 10.81 10.67 -0.91
C LEU A 105 11.65 9.39 -0.82
N GLN A 106 11.04 8.23 -0.56
CA GLN A 106 11.72 6.95 -0.33
C GLN A 106 12.74 6.96 0.81
N ARG A 107 12.57 7.87 1.78
CA ARG A 107 13.41 7.98 2.98
C ARG A 107 12.90 7.02 4.04
N TRP A 108 12.92 5.73 3.73
CA TRP A 108 12.29 4.68 4.54
C TRP A 108 12.91 4.50 5.92
N GLN A 109 14.22 4.77 6.06
CA GLN A 109 14.86 4.76 7.38
C GLN A 109 14.27 5.87 8.27
N ASP A 110 14.09 7.07 7.74
CA ASP A 110 13.50 8.19 8.48
C ASP A 110 12.02 7.91 8.85
N VAL A 111 11.28 7.17 8.01
CA VAL A 111 9.92 6.69 8.34
C VAL A 111 9.98 5.76 9.55
N ALA A 112 10.90 4.79 9.55
CA ALA A 112 11.08 3.86 10.66
C ALA A 112 11.44 4.59 11.96
N ASP A 113 12.36 5.56 11.89
CA ASP A 113 12.81 6.36 13.03
C ASP A 113 11.65 7.22 13.59
N THR A 114 10.81 7.78 12.70
CA THR A 114 9.64 8.56 13.10
C THR A 114 8.62 7.71 13.84
N PHE A 115 8.27 6.52 13.33
CA PHE A 115 7.34 5.62 14.02
C PHE A 115 7.94 5.01 15.29
N TRP A 116 9.25 4.82 15.35
CA TRP A 116 9.93 4.46 16.59
C TRP A 116 9.74 5.56 17.65
N ALA A 117 9.95 6.83 17.29
CA ALA A 117 9.76 7.97 18.19
C ALA A 117 8.29 8.13 18.64
N ILE A 118 7.32 7.98 17.73
CA ILE A 118 5.89 8.01 18.06
C ILE A 118 5.55 6.97 19.14
N ARG A 119 6.07 5.74 19.01
CA ARG A 119 5.83 4.65 19.97
C ARG A 119 6.52 4.84 21.33
N GLN A 120 7.43 5.80 21.48
CA GLN A 120 8.01 6.14 22.79
C GLN A 120 7.12 7.09 23.62
N ARG A 121 6.07 7.63 23.03
CA ARG A 121 5.17 8.55 23.74
C ARG A 121 4.32 7.78 24.77
N THR A 122 3.85 8.47 25.80
CA THR A 122 2.98 7.87 26.84
C THR A 122 1.49 8.10 26.60
N ASP A 123 1.15 8.87 25.56
CA ASP A 123 -0.20 9.37 25.27
C ASP A 123 -0.80 8.79 23.97
N LEU A 124 -0.29 7.64 23.49
CA LEU A 124 -0.80 6.98 22.29
C LEU A 124 -2.23 6.47 22.52
N THR A 125 -3.08 6.77 21.56
CA THR A 125 -4.36 6.09 21.40
C THR A 125 -4.15 4.70 20.78
N ALA A 126 -5.18 3.85 20.83
CA ALA A 126 -5.15 2.57 20.13
C ALA A 126 -4.98 2.72 18.60
N MET A 127 -5.43 3.85 18.03
CA MET A 127 -5.20 4.12 16.61
C MET A 127 -3.73 4.45 16.34
N ASP A 128 -3.13 5.32 17.16
CA ASP A 128 -1.72 5.71 17.01
C ASP A 128 -0.79 4.48 17.10
N GLU A 129 -1.06 3.57 18.04
CA GLU A 129 -0.29 2.33 18.19
C GLU A 129 -0.45 1.38 16.98
N LEU A 130 -1.67 1.25 16.46
CA LEU A 130 -1.93 0.42 15.28
C LEU A 130 -1.23 0.99 14.04
N GLU A 131 -1.42 2.27 13.79
CA GLU A 131 -0.82 3.02 12.70
C GLU A 131 0.71 2.92 12.76
N ALA A 132 1.31 3.14 13.94
CA ALA A 132 2.76 3.11 14.08
C ALA A 132 3.37 1.73 13.81
N ARG A 133 2.68 0.65 14.17
CA ARG A 133 3.10 -0.72 13.82
C ARG A 133 3.02 -0.97 12.31
N VAL A 134 1.91 -0.57 11.68
CA VAL A 134 1.75 -0.73 10.23
C VAL A 134 2.80 0.09 9.47
N GLY A 135 3.00 1.34 9.87
CA GLY A 135 4.01 2.24 9.31
C GLY A 135 5.43 1.72 9.46
N SER A 136 5.78 1.19 10.65
CA SER A 136 7.08 0.52 10.87
C SER A 136 7.26 -0.70 9.97
N GLY A 137 6.20 -1.50 9.79
CA GLY A 137 6.21 -2.66 8.88
C GLY A 137 6.42 -2.25 7.43
N ILE A 138 5.78 -1.17 6.97
CA ILE A 138 5.95 -0.63 5.61
C ILE A 138 7.38 -0.13 5.41
N ALA A 139 7.94 0.59 6.38
CA ALA A 139 9.32 1.05 6.31
C ALA A 139 10.29 -0.13 6.17
N ALA A 140 10.17 -1.14 7.03
CA ALA A 140 10.99 -2.35 6.97
C ALA A 140 10.82 -3.11 5.65
N PHE A 141 9.59 -3.22 5.14
CA PHE A 141 9.30 -3.88 3.86
C PHE A 141 9.98 -3.21 2.67
N ASN A 142 10.04 -1.87 2.67
CA ASN A 142 10.70 -1.09 1.62
C ASN A 142 12.23 -1.05 1.79
N LEU A 143 12.74 -1.27 3.01
CA LEU A 143 14.16 -1.52 3.28
C LEU A 143 14.59 -2.96 2.98
N SER A 144 13.69 -3.81 2.47
CA SER A 144 13.90 -5.24 2.24
C SER A 144 14.21 -6.06 3.49
N ASP A 145 13.97 -5.51 4.69
CA ASP A 145 14.00 -6.26 5.95
C ASP A 145 12.64 -6.95 6.15
N LEU A 146 12.45 -8.05 5.41
CA LEU A 146 11.17 -8.79 5.41
C LEU A 146 10.86 -9.42 6.76
N ALA A 147 11.88 -9.76 7.56
CA ALA A 147 11.69 -10.36 8.88
C ALA A 147 11.11 -9.34 9.88
N THR A 148 11.67 -8.12 9.91
CA THR A 148 11.13 -7.03 10.73
C THR A 148 9.76 -6.61 10.22
N ALA A 149 9.57 -6.53 8.89
CA ALA A 149 8.28 -6.18 8.29
C ALA A 149 7.18 -7.18 8.71
N GLU A 150 7.44 -8.48 8.57
CA GLU A 150 6.51 -9.54 8.97
C GLU A 150 6.15 -9.43 10.46
N LYS A 151 7.16 -9.25 11.32
CA LYS A 151 6.98 -9.08 12.76
C LYS A 151 6.08 -7.88 13.09
N GLU A 152 6.30 -6.73 12.46
CA GLU A 152 5.53 -5.51 12.70
C GLU A 152 4.09 -5.65 12.21
N PHE A 153 3.85 -6.21 11.01
CA PHE A 153 2.50 -6.43 10.51
C PHE A 153 1.73 -7.47 11.33
N LEU A 154 2.35 -8.60 11.72
CA LEU A 154 1.74 -9.57 12.64
C LEU A 154 1.46 -8.94 14.00
N GLY A 155 2.36 -8.08 14.48
CA GLY A 155 2.18 -7.28 15.69
C GLY A 155 0.96 -6.37 15.60
N ALA A 156 0.80 -5.63 14.51
CA ALA A 156 -0.35 -4.75 14.25
C ALA A 156 -1.68 -5.52 14.28
N ILE A 157 -1.72 -6.66 13.58
CA ILE A 157 -2.90 -7.53 13.52
C ILE A 157 -3.22 -8.10 14.90
N THR A 158 -2.22 -8.63 15.60
CA THR A 158 -2.40 -9.22 16.94
C THR A 158 -2.85 -8.18 17.95
N PHE A 159 -2.29 -6.97 17.87
CA PHE A 159 -2.70 -5.84 18.69
C PHE A 159 -4.18 -5.52 18.47
N TYR A 160 -4.61 -5.38 17.20
CA TYR A 160 -6.01 -5.14 16.87
C TYR A 160 -6.95 -6.27 17.33
N GLU A 161 -6.59 -7.53 17.06
CA GLU A 161 -7.44 -8.71 17.37
C GLU A 161 -7.62 -8.95 18.87
N LYS A 162 -6.66 -8.54 19.71
CA LYS A 162 -6.73 -8.68 21.17
C LYS A 162 -7.52 -7.57 21.87
N ARG A 163 -7.89 -6.51 21.16
CA ARG A 163 -8.66 -5.40 21.76
C ARG A 163 -10.08 -5.86 22.14
N PRO A 164 -10.67 -5.27 23.20
CA PRO A 164 -12.08 -5.46 23.52
C PRO A 164 -12.95 -5.10 22.30
N LYS A 165 -13.88 -6.00 21.92
CA LYS A 165 -14.70 -5.84 20.72
C LYS A 165 -15.79 -4.77 20.86
N ASP A 166 -16.09 -4.37 22.08
CA ASP A 166 -16.99 -3.28 22.44
C ASP A 166 -16.37 -1.88 22.21
N GLU A 167 -15.04 -1.80 22.05
CA GLU A 167 -14.34 -0.56 21.72
C GLU A 167 -14.16 -0.40 20.21
N TYR A 168 -15.08 0.37 19.59
CA TYR A 168 -15.03 0.64 18.15
C TYR A 168 -13.72 1.32 17.75
N LEU A 169 -13.07 0.78 16.72
CA LEU A 169 -11.89 1.37 16.08
C LEU A 169 -12.06 1.25 14.56
N PRO A 170 -12.07 2.36 13.81
CA PRO A 170 -12.21 2.35 12.36
C PRO A 170 -10.90 1.91 11.67
N ALA A 171 -10.50 0.66 11.91
CA ALA A 171 -9.19 0.11 11.56
C ALA A 171 -9.15 -0.64 10.22
N SER A 172 -10.25 -0.64 9.44
CA SER A 172 -10.36 -1.39 8.18
C SER A 172 -9.21 -1.08 7.21
N TYR A 173 -8.83 0.20 7.10
CA TYR A 173 -7.68 0.64 6.32
C TYR A 173 -6.38 0.00 6.79
N TRP A 174 -6.01 0.18 8.07
CA TRP A 174 -4.75 -0.27 8.64
C TRP A 174 -4.62 -1.80 8.69
N VAL A 175 -5.69 -2.50 9.08
CA VAL A 175 -5.71 -3.97 9.10
C VAL A 175 -5.66 -4.53 7.69
N GLY A 176 -6.39 -3.91 6.74
CA GLY A 176 -6.33 -4.26 5.32
C GLY A 176 -4.92 -4.10 4.77
N GLN A 177 -4.26 -2.98 5.05
CA GLN A 177 -2.89 -2.69 4.65
C GLN A 177 -1.88 -3.70 5.23
N ALA A 178 -1.95 -3.97 6.54
CA ALA A 178 -1.06 -4.93 7.19
C ALA A 178 -1.19 -6.33 6.60
N ARG A 179 -2.44 -6.80 6.37
CA ARG A 179 -2.72 -8.09 5.74
C ARG A 179 -2.26 -8.11 4.28
N PHE A 180 -2.44 -7.02 3.53
CA PHE A 180 -1.97 -6.92 2.17
C PHE A 180 -0.44 -7.06 2.09
N HIS A 181 0.29 -6.30 2.89
CA HIS A 181 1.76 -6.36 2.90
C HIS A 181 2.31 -7.69 3.43
N LEU A 182 1.66 -8.34 4.41
CA LEU A 182 2.00 -9.74 4.75
C LEU A 182 1.79 -10.67 3.56
N GLY A 183 0.70 -10.49 2.81
CA GLY A 183 0.47 -11.18 1.55
C GLY A 183 1.61 -10.96 0.56
N GLU A 184 2.08 -9.72 0.42
CA GLU A 184 3.20 -9.36 -0.46
C GLU A 184 4.54 -9.96 -0.03
N ILE A 185 4.80 -10.10 1.27
CA ILE A 185 6.02 -10.78 1.77
C ILE A 185 6.04 -12.24 1.27
N TYR A 186 4.96 -12.99 1.50
CA TYR A 186 4.88 -14.37 1.03
C TYR A 186 4.80 -14.47 -0.49
N ALA A 187 4.20 -13.46 -1.15
CA ALA A 187 4.21 -13.39 -2.61
C ALA A 187 5.62 -13.22 -3.17
N ARG A 188 6.47 -12.39 -2.56
CA ARG A 188 7.89 -12.28 -2.92
C ARG A 188 8.63 -13.60 -2.72
N GLN A 189 8.42 -14.26 -1.60
CA GLN A 189 9.01 -15.59 -1.35
C GLN A 189 8.54 -16.63 -2.38
N PHE A 190 7.27 -16.60 -2.79
CA PHE A 190 6.76 -17.41 -3.90
C PHE A 190 7.47 -17.06 -5.23
N GLU A 191 7.68 -15.77 -5.52
CA GLU A 191 8.31 -15.30 -6.77
C GLU A 191 9.81 -15.59 -6.84
N GLU A 192 10.50 -15.63 -5.70
CA GLU A 192 11.94 -15.93 -5.59
C GLU A 192 12.25 -17.43 -5.72
N LEU A 193 11.29 -18.32 -5.40
CA LEU A 193 11.44 -19.76 -5.52
C LEU A 193 11.37 -20.21 -6.98
N ALA A 194 12.52 -20.34 -7.64
CA ALA A 194 12.59 -20.81 -9.03
C ALA A 194 12.20 -22.29 -9.17
N LEU A 195 11.27 -22.58 -10.09
CA LEU A 195 10.81 -23.92 -10.40
C LEU A 195 11.67 -24.58 -11.49
N VAL A 196 12.91 -24.95 -11.15
CA VAL A 196 13.85 -25.62 -12.06
C VAL A 196 14.40 -26.85 -11.37
N ALA A 197 14.42 -28.01 -12.03
CA ALA A 197 15.11 -29.22 -11.55
C ALA A 197 16.42 -29.42 -12.33
N ALA A 198 17.50 -29.74 -11.61
CA ALA A 198 18.84 -29.93 -12.18
C ALA A 198 19.18 -31.40 -12.45
N ALA A 199 18.44 -32.34 -11.83
CA ALA A 199 18.69 -33.76 -12.02
C ALA A 199 18.45 -34.20 -13.48
N THR A 200 19.35 -35.05 -13.98
CA THR A 200 19.28 -35.65 -15.32
C THR A 200 18.58 -37.01 -15.35
N GLU A 201 18.44 -37.65 -14.19
CA GLU A 201 17.70 -38.90 -14.04
C GLU A 201 16.20 -38.61 -13.84
N PRO A 202 15.28 -39.26 -14.58
CA PRO A 202 13.86 -38.91 -14.55
C PRO A 202 13.20 -38.94 -13.17
N GLU A 203 13.53 -39.93 -12.33
CA GLU A 203 12.97 -40.05 -10.98
C GLU A 203 13.46 -38.94 -10.06
N ALA A 204 14.78 -38.67 -10.07
CA ALA A 204 15.38 -37.60 -9.29
C ALA A 204 14.90 -36.22 -9.73
N TRP A 205 14.72 -36.02 -11.05
CA TRP A 205 14.16 -34.79 -11.62
C TRP A 205 12.73 -34.54 -11.12
N ARG A 206 11.89 -35.59 -11.15
CA ARG A 206 10.51 -35.52 -10.67
C ARG A 206 10.47 -35.16 -9.19
N ASP A 207 11.27 -35.83 -8.37
CA ASP A 207 11.25 -35.64 -6.92
C ASP A 207 11.78 -34.24 -6.53
N GLU A 208 12.82 -33.74 -7.23
CA GLU A 208 13.32 -32.37 -7.05
C GLU A 208 12.25 -31.33 -7.43
N LEU A 209 11.62 -31.50 -8.59
CA LEU A 209 10.58 -30.58 -9.06
C LEU A 209 9.36 -30.59 -8.13
N ALA A 210 8.93 -31.76 -7.67
CA ALA A 210 7.81 -31.91 -6.75
C ALA A 210 8.04 -31.17 -5.44
N LYS A 211 9.24 -31.30 -4.85
CA LYS A 211 9.62 -30.59 -3.63
C LYS A 211 9.60 -29.07 -3.82
N LYS A 212 10.18 -28.55 -4.91
CA LYS A 212 10.20 -27.11 -5.20
C LYS A 212 8.80 -26.57 -5.45
N LEU A 213 7.96 -27.35 -6.15
CA LEU A 213 6.56 -26.99 -6.39
C LEU A 213 5.76 -26.93 -5.08
N GLU A 214 6.00 -27.87 -4.15
CA GLU A 214 5.35 -27.89 -2.84
C GLU A 214 5.72 -26.64 -2.03
N GLU A 215 7.01 -26.33 -1.90
CA GLU A 215 7.51 -25.13 -1.21
C GLU A 215 6.92 -23.86 -1.82
N LYS A 216 6.88 -23.77 -3.16
CA LYS A 216 6.31 -22.64 -3.88
C LYS A 216 4.80 -22.52 -3.66
N CYS A 217 4.05 -23.62 -3.73
CA CYS A 217 2.61 -23.63 -3.46
C CYS A 217 2.29 -23.23 -2.01
N GLU A 218 3.13 -23.60 -1.05
CA GLU A 218 2.97 -23.17 0.33
C GLU A 218 3.03 -21.64 0.45
N GLN A 219 4.01 -21.00 -0.19
CA GLN A 219 4.12 -19.53 -0.18
C GLN A 219 2.95 -18.85 -0.90
N LEU A 220 2.50 -19.40 -2.03
CA LEU A 220 1.29 -18.92 -2.72
C LEU A 220 0.07 -18.95 -1.79
N LEU A 221 -0.13 -20.06 -1.06
CA LEU A 221 -1.27 -20.22 -0.16
C LEU A 221 -1.18 -19.28 1.06
N ARG A 222 0.01 -19.05 1.61
CA ARG A 222 0.25 -18.07 2.68
C ARG A 222 -0.02 -16.64 2.20
N ALA A 223 0.42 -16.29 1.00
CA ALA A 223 0.13 -15.01 0.35
C ALA A 223 -1.37 -14.82 0.16
N GLN A 224 -2.03 -15.77 -0.52
CA GLN A 224 -3.47 -15.76 -0.75
C GLN A 224 -4.25 -15.62 0.54
N ASN A 225 -3.89 -16.37 1.58
CA ASN A 225 -4.62 -16.34 2.84
C ASN A 225 -4.64 -14.93 3.48
N ASN A 226 -3.49 -14.25 3.46
CA ASN A 226 -3.40 -12.88 3.96
C ASN A 226 -4.10 -11.88 3.04
N LEU A 227 -4.00 -12.02 1.72
CA LEU A 227 -4.72 -11.16 0.77
C LEU A 227 -6.24 -11.31 0.87
N ILE A 228 -6.76 -12.52 1.09
CA ILE A 228 -8.19 -12.74 1.37
C ILE A 228 -8.59 -12.05 2.68
N ARG A 229 -7.74 -12.09 3.71
CA ARG A 229 -7.99 -11.35 4.96
C ARG A 229 -7.94 -9.83 4.77
N ALA A 230 -7.12 -9.34 3.84
CA ALA A 230 -7.13 -7.93 3.45
C ALA A 230 -8.46 -7.53 2.79
N ILE A 231 -9.01 -8.37 1.89
CA ILE A 231 -10.36 -8.18 1.32
C ILE A 231 -11.42 -8.14 2.42
N ARG A 232 -11.34 -9.08 3.38
CA ARG A 232 -12.30 -9.17 4.50
C ARG A 232 -12.19 -8.01 5.50
N ALA A 233 -11.10 -7.24 5.49
CA ALA A 233 -10.99 -6.04 6.31
C ALA A 233 -11.97 -4.93 5.85
N GLY A 234 -12.48 -5.00 4.62
CA GLY A 234 -13.57 -4.15 4.13
C GLY A 234 -13.13 -2.79 3.59
N HIS A 235 -11.82 -2.53 3.46
CA HIS A 235 -11.33 -1.33 2.78
C HIS A 235 -11.27 -1.56 1.26
N ALA A 236 -12.04 -0.80 0.47
CA ALA A 236 -12.23 -1.02 -0.96
C ALA A 236 -10.92 -1.01 -1.77
N GLY A 237 -10.03 -0.04 -1.52
CA GLY A 237 -8.74 0.04 -2.19
C GLY A 237 -7.83 -1.16 -1.92
N TRP A 238 -7.85 -1.71 -0.68
CA TRP A 238 -7.05 -2.89 -0.36
C TRP A 238 -7.69 -4.18 -0.89
N ALA A 239 -9.02 -4.23 -0.93
CA ALA A 239 -9.75 -5.36 -1.48
C ALA A 239 -9.52 -5.53 -3.00
N THR A 240 -9.54 -4.43 -3.75
CA THR A 240 -9.25 -4.43 -5.20
C THR A 240 -7.80 -4.80 -5.49
N ALA A 241 -6.84 -4.19 -4.77
CA ALA A 241 -5.43 -4.54 -4.88
C ALA A 241 -5.16 -6.02 -4.55
N ALA A 242 -5.75 -6.54 -3.47
CA ALA A 242 -5.60 -7.93 -3.06
C ALA A 242 -6.19 -8.91 -4.07
N GLY A 243 -7.38 -8.62 -4.62
CA GLY A 243 -8.01 -9.45 -5.64
C GLY A 243 -7.14 -9.60 -6.90
N TYR A 244 -6.64 -8.47 -7.42
CA TYR A 244 -5.66 -8.47 -8.51
C TYR A 244 -4.44 -9.33 -8.16
N ARG A 245 -3.88 -9.13 -6.97
CA ARG A 245 -2.65 -9.80 -6.58
C ARG A 245 -2.81 -11.30 -6.50
N ILE A 246 -3.89 -11.82 -5.90
CA ILE A 246 -4.13 -13.26 -5.81
C ILE A 246 -4.22 -13.89 -7.21
N GLY A 247 -4.98 -13.28 -8.13
CA GLY A 247 -5.09 -13.81 -9.50
C GLY A 247 -3.73 -13.82 -10.20
N SER A 248 -2.91 -12.78 -10.02
CA SER A 248 -1.58 -12.68 -10.64
C SER A 248 -0.61 -13.78 -10.16
N LEU A 249 -0.77 -14.27 -8.93
CA LEU A 249 0.03 -15.37 -8.40
C LEU A 249 -0.33 -16.70 -9.10
N TYR A 250 -1.60 -16.91 -9.41
CA TYR A 250 -2.04 -18.07 -10.18
C TYR A 250 -1.60 -18.00 -11.65
N GLU A 251 -1.63 -16.81 -12.26
CA GLU A 251 -1.04 -16.59 -13.60
C GLU A 251 0.44 -16.95 -13.61
N ARG A 252 1.21 -16.39 -12.66
CA ARG A 252 2.63 -16.66 -12.59
C ARG A 252 2.95 -18.14 -12.39
N LEU A 253 2.20 -18.83 -11.52
CA LEU A 253 2.40 -20.27 -11.33
C LEU A 253 2.11 -21.05 -12.63
N TYR A 254 1.07 -20.66 -13.38
CA TYR A 254 0.78 -21.26 -14.68
C TYR A 254 1.94 -21.05 -15.66
N ASP A 255 2.39 -19.82 -15.84
CA ASP A 255 3.47 -19.47 -16.78
C ASP A 255 4.77 -20.20 -16.43
N GLU A 256 5.12 -20.24 -15.15
CA GLU A 256 6.33 -20.88 -14.67
C GLU A 256 6.27 -22.40 -14.86
N MET A 257 5.15 -23.05 -14.52
CA MET A 257 4.93 -24.48 -14.76
C MET A 257 5.03 -24.82 -16.26
N MET A 258 4.50 -23.97 -17.14
CA MET A 258 4.61 -24.15 -18.59
C MET A 258 6.05 -23.98 -19.10
N SER A 259 6.86 -23.16 -18.41
CA SER A 259 8.28 -22.95 -18.76
C SER A 259 9.22 -24.06 -18.29
N VAL A 260 8.79 -24.93 -17.36
CA VAL A 260 9.60 -26.06 -16.88
C VAL A 260 9.97 -26.96 -18.06
N PRO A 261 11.26 -27.33 -18.25
CA PRO A 261 11.67 -28.30 -19.26
C PRO A 261 10.93 -29.65 -19.10
N PRO A 262 10.70 -30.41 -20.18
CA PRO A 262 10.12 -31.74 -20.03
C PRO A 262 11.07 -32.67 -19.24
N PRO A 263 10.55 -33.77 -18.65
CA PRO A 263 11.38 -34.79 -18.02
C PRO A 263 12.54 -35.23 -18.93
N PRO A 264 13.76 -35.42 -18.38
CA PRO A 264 14.90 -35.89 -19.15
C PRO A 264 14.62 -37.22 -19.86
N GLY A 265 15.18 -37.40 -21.07
CA GLY A 265 15.10 -38.65 -21.81
C GLY A 265 13.79 -38.93 -22.56
N LEU A 266 12.84 -37.99 -22.56
CA LEU A 266 11.64 -38.10 -23.41
C LEU A 266 11.94 -37.79 -24.87
N GLY A 267 11.41 -38.62 -25.78
CA GLY A 267 11.42 -38.35 -27.22
C GLY A 267 10.43 -37.24 -27.60
N GLU A 268 10.66 -36.57 -28.74
CA GLU A 268 9.88 -35.40 -29.18
C GLU A 268 8.37 -35.64 -29.22
N GLU A 269 7.92 -36.79 -29.73
CA GLU A 269 6.50 -37.15 -29.76
C GLU A 269 5.90 -37.25 -28.35
N VAL A 270 6.63 -37.83 -27.40
CA VAL A 270 6.17 -37.97 -26.00
C VAL A 270 6.16 -36.62 -25.29
N VAL A 271 7.07 -35.71 -25.64
CA VAL A 271 7.08 -34.34 -25.11
C VAL A 271 5.81 -33.59 -25.52
N ALA A 272 5.32 -33.76 -26.74
CA ALA A 272 4.06 -33.15 -27.17
C ALA A 272 2.88 -33.61 -26.29
N PHE A 273 2.71 -34.92 -26.12
CA PHE A 273 1.67 -35.48 -25.23
C PHE A 273 1.82 -35.02 -23.77
N TYR A 274 3.06 -34.93 -23.27
CA TYR A 274 3.34 -34.41 -21.93
C TYR A 274 2.89 -32.95 -21.78
N ARG A 275 3.17 -32.10 -22.78
CA ARG A 275 2.78 -30.68 -22.77
C ARG A 275 1.28 -30.49 -22.83
N ASP A 276 0.57 -31.31 -23.61
CA ASP A 276 -0.89 -31.27 -23.69
C ASP A 276 -1.53 -31.66 -22.35
N GLU A 277 -1.06 -32.77 -21.75
CA GLU A 277 -1.54 -33.22 -20.45
C GLU A 277 -1.22 -32.21 -19.33
N LEU A 278 -0.03 -31.60 -19.37
CA LEU A 278 0.36 -30.53 -18.44
C LEU A 278 -0.60 -29.33 -18.57
N THR A 279 -0.84 -28.86 -19.79
CA THR A 279 -1.76 -27.73 -20.06
C THR A 279 -3.17 -28.03 -19.55
N SER A 280 -3.67 -29.25 -19.78
CA SER A 280 -4.96 -29.71 -19.28
C SER A 280 -5.04 -29.65 -17.74
N LYS A 281 -4.01 -30.14 -17.05
CA LYS A 281 -3.94 -30.11 -15.57
C LYS A 281 -3.82 -28.70 -15.02
N LEU A 282 -3.06 -27.82 -15.67
CA LEU A 282 -2.85 -26.44 -15.23
C LEU A 282 -4.07 -25.54 -15.47
N GLY A 283 -5.08 -25.99 -16.22
CA GLY A 283 -6.34 -25.25 -16.42
C GLY A 283 -7.08 -24.89 -15.13
N VAL A 284 -6.81 -25.60 -14.01
CA VAL A 284 -7.34 -25.23 -12.69
C VAL A 284 -6.79 -23.89 -12.18
N LEU A 285 -5.54 -23.56 -12.51
CA LEU A 285 -4.91 -22.29 -12.12
C LEU A 285 -5.52 -21.12 -12.89
N VAL A 286 -5.74 -21.31 -14.20
CA VAL A 286 -6.44 -20.36 -15.07
C VAL A 286 -7.86 -20.10 -14.56
N SER A 287 -8.61 -21.16 -14.26
CA SER A 287 -9.96 -21.05 -13.70
C SER A 287 -9.99 -20.29 -12.37
N LYS A 288 -9.02 -20.55 -11.48
CA LYS A 288 -8.88 -19.83 -10.20
C LYS A 288 -8.61 -18.35 -10.41
N ALA A 289 -7.67 -17.99 -11.30
CA ALA A 289 -7.37 -16.60 -11.62
C ALA A 289 -8.61 -15.86 -12.14
N ILE A 290 -9.31 -16.44 -13.12
CA ILE A 290 -10.56 -15.89 -13.68
C ILE A 290 -11.59 -15.66 -12.57
N GLN A 291 -11.86 -16.68 -11.74
CA GLN A 291 -12.84 -16.59 -10.66
C GLN A 291 -12.52 -15.46 -9.68
N ILE A 292 -11.26 -15.31 -9.29
CA ILE A 292 -10.82 -14.26 -8.37
C ILE A 292 -10.99 -12.88 -8.99
N TYR A 293 -10.61 -12.70 -10.26
CA TYR A 293 -10.78 -11.43 -10.95
C TYR A 293 -12.24 -11.04 -11.12
N GLU A 294 -13.10 -11.98 -11.51
CA GLU A 294 -14.54 -11.76 -11.61
C GLU A 294 -15.14 -11.33 -10.26
N GLN A 295 -14.77 -12.01 -9.17
CA GLN A 295 -15.22 -11.67 -7.83
C GLN A 295 -14.71 -10.28 -7.39
N SER A 296 -13.46 -9.95 -7.71
CA SER A 296 -12.86 -8.66 -7.38
C SER A 296 -13.53 -7.51 -8.14
N LEU A 297 -13.76 -7.66 -9.45
CA LEU A 297 -14.46 -6.68 -10.28
C LEU A 297 -15.93 -6.54 -9.88
N GLN A 298 -16.60 -7.65 -9.57
CA GLN A 298 -17.97 -7.60 -9.06
C GLN A 298 -18.06 -6.82 -7.74
N MET A 299 -17.09 -7.01 -6.84
CA MET A 299 -17.01 -6.22 -5.62
C MET A 299 -16.78 -4.73 -5.93
N ALA A 300 -15.83 -4.41 -6.80
CA ALA A 300 -15.47 -3.03 -7.15
C ALA A 300 -16.68 -2.27 -7.71
N GLY A 301 -17.40 -2.89 -8.64
CA GLY A 301 -18.61 -2.32 -9.22
C GLY A 301 -19.74 -2.09 -8.21
N ARG A 302 -19.86 -2.92 -7.16
CA ARG A 302 -20.88 -2.73 -6.11
C ARG A 302 -20.62 -1.51 -5.23
N VAL A 303 -19.36 -1.18 -4.99
CA VAL A 303 -18.96 -0.06 -4.13
C VAL A 303 -18.60 1.20 -4.92
N GLY A 304 -18.70 1.16 -6.26
CA GLY A 304 -18.35 2.27 -7.14
C GLY A 304 -16.86 2.61 -7.14
N GLU A 305 -16.00 1.64 -6.84
CA GLU A 305 -14.55 1.85 -6.82
C GLU A 305 -14.01 1.77 -8.25
N ASP A 306 -13.37 2.85 -8.70
CA ASP A 306 -12.68 2.95 -9.97
C ASP A 306 -11.24 3.41 -9.72
N ASN A 307 -10.29 2.47 -9.78
CA ASN A 307 -8.88 2.71 -9.48
C ASN A 307 -7.97 1.87 -10.39
N GLY A 308 -6.67 2.15 -10.39
CA GLY A 308 -5.72 1.46 -11.27
C GLY A 308 -5.63 -0.06 -11.10
N TRP A 309 -6.08 -0.63 -9.97
CA TRP A 309 -6.16 -2.08 -9.78
C TRP A 309 -7.36 -2.69 -10.51
N VAL A 310 -8.47 -1.98 -10.61
CA VAL A 310 -9.65 -2.40 -11.38
C VAL A 310 -9.26 -2.56 -12.85
N GLU A 311 -8.66 -1.53 -13.45
CA GLU A 311 -8.18 -1.57 -14.85
C GLU A 311 -7.19 -2.73 -15.09
N ARG A 312 -6.23 -2.92 -14.17
CA ARG A 312 -5.27 -4.05 -14.25
C ARG A 312 -5.96 -5.40 -14.18
N THR A 313 -6.98 -5.52 -13.34
CA THR A 313 -7.77 -6.74 -13.16
C THR A 313 -8.61 -7.06 -14.39
N GLU A 314 -9.22 -6.06 -15.03
CA GLU A 314 -9.96 -6.23 -16.29
C GLU A 314 -9.06 -6.77 -17.40
N LYS A 315 -7.90 -6.13 -17.62
CA LYS A 315 -6.91 -6.57 -18.61
C LYS A 315 -6.42 -7.99 -18.32
N ALA A 316 -6.19 -8.33 -17.06
CA ALA A 316 -5.77 -9.67 -16.65
C ALA A 316 -6.86 -10.72 -16.93
N LEU A 317 -8.10 -10.41 -16.58
CA LEU A 317 -9.25 -11.27 -16.83
C LEU A 317 -9.45 -11.55 -18.33
N GLU A 318 -9.32 -10.55 -19.18
CA GLU A 318 -9.40 -10.72 -20.64
C GLU A 318 -8.34 -11.70 -21.15
N ARG A 319 -7.07 -11.52 -20.73
CA ARG A 319 -5.98 -12.45 -21.10
C ARG A 319 -6.28 -13.88 -20.65
N MET A 320 -6.71 -14.06 -19.40
CA MET A 320 -6.97 -15.40 -18.87
C MET A 320 -8.17 -16.09 -19.53
N ARG A 321 -9.21 -15.33 -19.91
CA ARG A 321 -10.33 -15.86 -20.71
C ARG A 321 -9.89 -16.28 -22.10
N ALA A 322 -9.04 -15.48 -22.76
CA ALA A 322 -8.48 -15.84 -24.07
C ALA A 322 -7.64 -17.13 -23.99
N LEU A 323 -6.81 -17.25 -22.96
CA LEU A 323 -6.02 -18.46 -22.68
C LEU A 323 -6.92 -19.68 -22.44
N ALA A 324 -7.96 -19.55 -21.62
CA ALA A 324 -8.93 -20.61 -21.37
C ALA A 324 -9.62 -21.08 -22.66
N LEU A 325 -10.04 -20.14 -23.53
CA LEU A 325 -10.68 -20.45 -24.81
C LEU A 325 -9.73 -21.16 -25.80
N ALA A 326 -8.46 -20.73 -25.87
CA ALA A 326 -7.45 -21.40 -26.70
C ALA A 326 -7.30 -22.87 -26.28
N SER A 327 -7.17 -23.13 -24.98
CA SER A 327 -7.04 -24.50 -24.44
C SER A 327 -8.23 -25.43 -24.70
N ILE A 328 -9.42 -24.86 -24.99
CA ILE A 328 -10.61 -25.63 -25.34
C ILE A 328 -10.60 -25.99 -26.83
N LYS A 329 -10.19 -25.05 -27.70
CA LYS A 329 -10.11 -25.28 -29.14
C LYS A 329 -9.10 -26.37 -29.48
N ASP A 330 -7.93 -26.34 -28.85
CA ASP A 330 -6.87 -27.32 -29.08
C ASP A 330 -7.28 -28.75 -28.66
N ARG A 331 -8.26 -28.89 -27.75
CA ARG A 331 -8.83 -30.19 -27.33
C ARG A 331 -9.93 -30.73 -28.25
N GLN A 332 -10.43 -29.92 -29.19
CA GLN A 332 -11.52 -30.28 -30.10
C GLN A 332 -11.06 -30.59 -31.54
N THR A 333 -9.81 -30.29 -31.86
CA THR A 333 -9.15 -30.54 -33.16
C THR A 333 -8.26 -31.77 -33.12
#